data_AF-A0A369KZP0-F1
#
_entry.id   AF-A0A369KZP0-F1
#
_cell.length_a   1.000
_cell.length_b   1.000
_cell.length_c   1.000
_cell.angle_alpha   90.00
_cell.angle_beta   90.00
_cell.angle_gamma   90.00
#
_symmetry.space_group_name_H-M   'P 1'
#
loop_
_entity.id
_entity.type
_entity.pdbx_description
1 polymer ?
#
loop_
_entity_poly.entity_id
_entity_poly.type
_entity_poly.pdbx_seq_one_letter_code
_entity_poly.pdbx_strand_id
1 'polypeptide(L)'
;MVSIFSNNDNTISAELFADIISVSKSTISKWEKNEKIKPVKNPITGRKEYSISNLSELDEFKIFKEMAYSNWDKELKIKPLRPYQSIELFAGAGGLAIGLEKAGFTTIAVNEVDKDSCKTLRFNRPSWNVIEGDIKNVDFTKFNNIDFVSGGFPCQAFSYAGNKLGFEDARGTLFFEQNKAAFLLL
;
A
#
# COMPACT_ATOMS: atom_id res chain seq x y z
N MET A 1 -7.49 9.01 -5.67
CA MET A 1 -7.33 8.15 -6.86
C MET A 1 -6.18 8.74 -7.64
N VAL A 2 -5.00 8.09 -7.69
CA VAL A 2 -4.15 8.31 -8.87
C VAL A 2 -4.90 7.56 -9.95
N SER A 3 -5.73 8.29 -10.69
CA SER A 3 -6.34 7.75 -11.88
C SER A 3 -5.19 7.52 -12.85
N ILE A 4 -4.59 6.34 -12.83
CA ILE A 4 -3.59 5.95 -13.84
C ILE A 4 -4.27 5.91 -15.22
N PHE A 5 -5.60 5.76 -15.24
CA PHE A 5 -6.43 5.76 -16.43
C PHE A 5 -7.46 6.89 -16.31
N SER A 6 -7.06 8.11 -16.68
CA SER A 6 -8.05 9.16 -16.91
C SER A 6 -9.02 8.66 -17.98
N ASN A 7 -10.31 8.71 -17.65
CA ASN A 7 -11.41 8.41 -18.56
C ASN A 7 -11.07 8.81 -20.01
N ASN A 8 -11.08 7.80 -20.90
CA ASN A 8 -10.93 7.82 -22.37
C ASN A 8 -9.55 7.64 -23.03
N ASP A 9 -8.42 7.63 -22.32
CA ASP A 9 -7.13 7.36 -22.98
C ASP A 9 -6.53 6.02 -22.53
N ASN A 10 -6.71 4.98 -23.37
CA ASN A 10 -6.17 3.64 -23.16
C ASN A 10 -4.66 3.58 -23.51
N THR A 11 -3.93 4.66 -23.23
CA THR A 11 -2.56 4.91 -23.63
C THR A 11 -1.71 5.36 -22.44
N ILE A 12 -0.42 5.01 -22.44
CA ILE A 12 0.54 5.37 -21.39
C ILE A 12 1.78 6.04 -21.98
N SER A 13 2.42 6.91 -21.21
CA SER A 13 3.70 7.54 -21.60
C SER A 13 4.84 6.52 -21.63
N ALA A 14 5.94 6.87 -22.31
CA ALA A 14 7.16 6.07 -22.30
C ALA A 14 7.74 5.90 -20.88
N GLU A 15 7.63 6.95 -20.06
CA GLU A 15 7.97 6.96 -18.64
C GLU A 15 7.23 5.87 -17.89
N LEU A 16 5.89 5.94 -17.92
CA LEU A 16 5.04 5.04 -17.16
C LEU A 16 5.16 3.60 -17.67
N PHE A 17 5.29 3.41 -18.99
CA PHE A 17 5.59 2.10 -19.54
C PHE A 17 6.90 1.55 -18.94
N ALA A 18 8.01 2.31 -19.03
CA ALA A 18 9.30 1.88 -18.50
C ALA A 18 9.22 1.51 -17.00
N ASP A 19 8.50 2.30 -16.21
CA ASP A 19 8.31 2.05 -14.78
C ASP A 19 7.50 0.76 -14.53
N ILE A 20 6.38 0.55 -15.23
CA ILE A 20 5.51 -0.63 -15.05
C ILE A 20 6.25 -1.94 -15.31
N ILE A 21 7.07 -1.99 -16.34
CA ILE A 21 7.86 -3.19 -16.69
C ILE A 21 9.26 -3.20 -16.08
N SER A 22 9.59 -2.22 -15.24
CA SER A 22 10.88 -2.11 -14.54
C SER A 22 12.09 -2.12 -15.47
N VAL A 23 12.05 -1.33 -16.56
CA VAL A 23 13.17 -1.14 -17.50
C VAL A 23 13.52 0.33 -17.65
N SER A 24 14.65 0.63 -18.32
CA SER A 24 15.01 2.00 -18.66
C SER A 24 14.18 2.55 -19.84
N LYS A 25 14.00 3.88 -19.89
CA LYS A 25 13.44 4.56 -21.08
C LYS A 25 14.21 4.25 -22.36
N SER A 26 15.53 4.06 -22.28
CA SER A 26 16.36 3.67 -23.43
C SER A 26 15.99 2.30 -23.98
N THR A 27 15.52 1.38 -23.13
CA THR A 27 15.02 0.07 -23.55
C THR A 27 13.74 0.23 -24.36
N ILE A 28 12.82 1.10 -23.91
CA ILE A 28 11.61 1.45 -24.67
C ILE A 28 11.98 2.02 -26.05
N SER A 29 12.91 2.98 -26.12
CA SER A 29 13.36 3.55 -27.40
C SER A 29 14.00 2.51 -28.32
N LYS A 30 14.72 1.52 -27.78
CA LYS A 30 15.29 0.42 -28.56
C LYS A 30 14.20 -0.48 -29.14
N TRP A 31 13.16 -0.79 -28.37
CA TRP A 31 12.04 -1.58 -28.86
C TRP A 31 11.20 -0.84 -29.90
N GLU A 32 11.05 0.47 -29.76
CA GLU A 32 10.42 1.31 -30.78
C GLU A 32 11.23 1.26 -32.09
N LYS A 33 12.56 1.45 -32.02
CA LYS A 33 13.45 1.40 -33.19
C LYS A 33 13.44 0.04 -33.90
N ASN A 34 13.28 -1.04 -33.14
CA ASN A 34 13.22 -2.40 -33.68
C ASN A 34 11.79 -2.85 -34.02
N GLU A 35 10.83 -1.92 -34.05
CA GLU A 35 9.41 -2.14 -34.36
C GLU A 35 8.67 -3.14 -33.46
N LYS A 36 9.26 -3.54 -32.33
CA LYS A 36 8.63 -4.42 -31.34
C LYS A 36 7.42 -3.78 -30.68
N ILE A 37 7.47 -2.46 -30.50
CA ILE A 37 6.36 -1.65 -29.98
C ILE A 37 6.13 -0.46 -30.91
N LYS A 38 4.88 -0.01 -31.01
CA LYS A 38 4.50 1.11 -31.87
C LYS A 38 3.77 2.19 -31.06
N PRO A 39 4.30 3.42 -31.02
CA PRO A 39 3.64 4.51 -30.31
C PRO A 39 2.48 5.08 -31.15
N VAL A 40 1.50 5.63 -30.45
CA VAL A 40 0.46 6.52 -30.99
C VAL A 40 0.75 7.95 -30.55
N LYS A 41 0.29 8.92 -31.33
CA LYS A 41 0.45 10.34 -30.98
C LYS A 41 -0.76 10.80 -30.18
N ASN A 42 -0.53 11.28 -28.96
CA ASN A 42 -1.61 11.86 -28.15
C ASN A 42 -2.18 13.10 -28.87
N PRO A 43 -3.50 13.18 -29.09
CA PRO A 43 -4.10 14.27 -29.87
C PRO A 43 -4.05 15.63 -29.16
N ILE A 44 -3.92 15.65 -27.83
CA ILE A 44 -3.89 16.86 -27.01
C ILE A 44 -2.45 17.34 -26.82
N THR A 45 -1.56 16.45 -26.38
CA THR A 45 -0.18 16.83 -26.01
C THR A 45 0.81 16.68 -27.16
N GLY A 46 0.45 15.95 -28.22
CA GLY A 46 1.33 15.61 -29.34
C GLY A 46 2.46 14.63 -28.98
N ARG A 47 2.52 14.14 -27.74
CA ARG A 47 3.55 13.21 -27.26
C ARG A 47 3.30 11.80 -27.78
N LYS A 48 4.37 11.00 -27.82
CA LYS A 48 4.29 9.55 -28.10
C LYS A 48 3.79 8.83 -26.87
N GLU A 49 2.75 8.01 -27.05
CA GLU A 49 2.17 7.16 -26.02
C GLU A 49 1.95 5.75 -26.56
N TYR A 50 1.70 4.79 -25.68
CA TYR A 50 1.60 3.37 -26.02
C TYR A 50 0.24 2.84 -25.61
N SER A 51 -0.47 2.21 -26.56
CA SER A 51 -1.78 1.61 -26.31
C SER A 51 -1.65 0.38 -25.42
N ILE A 52 -2.37 0.36 -24.29
CA ILE A 52 -2.37 -0.75 -23.33
C ILE A 52 -2.93 -2.02 -23.97
N SER A 53 -3.99 -1.90 -24.77
CA SER A 53 -4.57 -3.05 -25.49
C SER A 53 -3.54 -3.71 -26.42
N ASN A 54 -2.76 -2.91 -27.15
CA ASN A 54 -1.71 -3.45 -28.02
C ASN A 54 -0.58 -4.09 -27.20
N LEU A 55 -0.20 -3.48 -26.07
CA LEU A 55 0.81 -4.05 -25.19
C LEU A 55 0.33 -5.35 -24.52
N SER A 56 -0.96 -5.48 -24.19
CA SER A 56 -1.53 -6.68 -23.57
C SER A 56 -1.61 -7.90 -24.49
N GLU A 57 -1.52 -7.70 -25.80
CA GLU A 57 -1.45 -8.79 -26.80
C GLU A 57 -0.04 -9.40 -26.90
N LEU A 58 0.97 -8.72 -26.38
CA LEU A 58 2.35 -9.20 -26.39
C LEU A 58 2.62 -10.06 -25.15
N ASP A 59 2.93 -11.35 -25.35
CA ASP A 59 3.18 -12.30 -24.25
C ASP A 59 4.30 -11.84 -23.29
N GLU A 60 5.28 -11.10 -23.81
CA GLU A 60 6.39 -10.54 -23.04
C GLU A 60 5.94 -9.48 -22.02
N PHE A 61 4.76 -8.87 -22.22
CA PHE A 61 4.21 -7.85 -21.33
C PHE A 61 2.94 -8.31 -20.61
N LYS A 62 3.02 -9.52 -20.05
CA LYS A 62 1.95 -10.15 -19.25
C LYS A 62 1.32 -9.19 -18.23
N ILE A 63 2.09 -8.29 -17.63
CA ILE A 63 1.58 -7.30 -16.67
C ILE A 63 0.48 -6.41 -17.25
N PHE A 64 0.56 -5.98 -18.52
CA PHE A 64 -0.51 -5.19 -19.14
C PHE A 64 -1.75 -6.02 -19.40
N LYS A 65 -1.58 -7.31 -19.72
CA LYS A 65 -2.70 -8.24 -19.82
C LYS A 65 -3.39 -8.41 -18.46
N GLU A 66 -2.61 -8.61 -17.40
CA GLU A 66 -3.13 -8.70 -16.04
C GLU A 66 -3.83 -7.40 -15.66
N MET A 67 -3.27 -6.22 -15.94
CA MET A 67 -3.89 -4.92 -15.66
C MET A 67 -5.15 -4.64 -16.48
N ALA A 68 -5.17 -4.99 -17.77
CA ALA A 68 -6.30 -4.70 -18.66
C ALA A 68 -7.50 -5.63 -18.45
N TYR A 69 -7.25 -6.89 -18.06
CA TYR A 69 -8.30 -7.91 -17.91
C TYR A 69 -8.55 -8.33 -16.46
N SER A 70 -7.99 -7.62 -15.48
CA SER A 70 -8.24 -7.89 -14.07
C SER A 70 -9.61 -7.39 -13.63
N ASN A 71 -10.09 -7.95 -12.53
CA ASN A 71 -11.40 -7.66 -11.99
C ASN A 71 -11.39 -6.43 -11.05
N TRP A 72 -10.46 -5.47 -11.21
CA TRP A 72 -10.31 -4.33 -10.28
C TRP A 72 -11.62 -3.59 -10.05
N ASP A 73 -12.36 -3.27 -11.11
CA ASP A 73 -13.63 -2.55 -10.98
C ASP A 73 -14.67 -3.33 -10.19
N LYS A 74 -14.61 -4.67 -10.25
CA LYS A 74 -15.48 -5.56 -9.47
C LYS A 74 -15.00 -5.65 -8.03
N GLU A 75 -13.69 -5.78 -7.81
CA GLU A 75 -13.04 -5.87 -6.50
C GLU A 75 -13.24 -4.58 -5.69
N LEU A 76 -13.10 -3.40 -6.33
CA LEU A 76 -13.36 -2.09 -5.73
C LEU A 76 -14.82 -1.88 -5.34
N LYS A 77 -15.76 -2.62 -5.94
CA LYS A 77 -17.19 -2.58 -5.61
C LYS A 77 -17.59 -3.58 -4.53
N ILE A 78 -16.67 -4.44 -4.08
CA ILE A 78 -16.94 -5.39 -3.00
C ILE A 78 -17.31 -4.59 -1.75
N LYS A 79 -18.42 -5.01 -1.12
CA LYS A 79 -18.84 -4.49 0.18
C LYS A 79 -18.64 -5.57 1.23
N PRO A 80 -18.21 -5.19 2.44
CA PRO A 80 -18.01 -6.16 3.50
C PRO A 80 -19.36 -6.79 3.91
N LEU A 81 -19.37 -8.10 4.19
CA LEU A 81 -20.58 -8.85 4.57
C LEU A 81 -21.21 -8.35 5.88
N ARG A 82 -20.36 -7.78 6.74
CA ARG A 82 -20.70 -7.12 8.00
C ARG A 82 -19.65 -6.04 8.28
N PRO A 83 -19.87 -5.11 9.21
CA PRO A 83 -18.80 -4.24 9.68
C PRO A 83 -17.64 -5.07 10.21
N TYR A 84 -16.43 -4.82 9.69
CA TYR A 84 -15.20 -5.40 10.21
C TYR A 84 -14.44 -4.36 11.02
N GLN A 85 -13.93 -4.74 12.18
CA GLN A 85 -13.21 -3.85 13.09
C GLN A 85 -11.72 -4.11 13.02
N SER A 86 -10.92 -3.05 13.06
CA SER A 86 -9.47 -3.15 13.02
C SER A 86 -8.78 -2.29 14.05
N ILE A 87 -7.61 -2.75 14.49
CA ILE A 87 -6.65 -1.97 15.29
C ILE A 87 -5.31 -1.98 14.57
N GLU A 88 -4.63 -0.83 14.55
CA GLU A 88 -3.24 -0.71 14.08
C GLU A 88 -2.29 -0.47 15.25
N LEU A 89 -1.26 -1.31 15.36
CA LEU A 89 -0.16 -1.21 16.32
C LEU A 89 1.07 -0.62 15.63
N PHE A 90 1.84 0.22 16.30
CA PHE A 90 2.98 0.93 15.68
C PHE A 90 2.53 1.68 14.41
N ALA A 91 1.46 2.46 14.54
CA ALA A 91 0.74 3.01 13.40
C ALA A 91 1.53 4.04 12.58
N GLY A 92 2.58 4.63 13.14
CA GLY A 92 3.27 5.77 12.56
C GLY A 92 2.27 6.85 12.15
N ALA A 93 2.33 7.31 10.89
CA ALA A 93 1.38 8.29 10.36
C ALA A 93 0.02 7.70 9.91
N GLY A 94 -0.23 6.40 10.10
CA GLY A 94 -1.53 5.74 9.84
C GLY A 94 -1.72 5.23 8.42
N GLY A 95 -0.64 4.95 7.69
CA GLY A 95 -0.72 4.53 6.29
C GLY A 95 -1.51 3.23 6.09
N LEU A 96 -1.32 2.25 6.98
CA LEU A 96 -2.00 0.95 6.87
C LEU A 96 -3.46 1.05 7.34
N ALA A 97 -3.76 1.75 8.43
CA ALA A 97 -5.14 2.00 8.85
C ALA A 97 -5.94 2.77 7.80
N ILE A 98 -5.34 3.73 7.07
CA ILE A 98 -6.02 4.39 5.94
C ILE A 98 -6.30 3.37 4.81
N GLY A 99 -5.37 2.45 4.55
CA GLY A 99 -5.57 1.36 3.59
C GLY A 99 -6.74 0.46 3.98
N LEU A 100 -6.81 0.07 5.26
CA LEU A 100 -7.89 -0.75 5.81
C LEU A 100 -9.24 -0.02 5.82
N GLU A 101 -9.25 1.26 6.19
CA GLU A 101 -10.43 2.13 6.09
C GLU A 101 -10.99 2.14 4.66
N LYS A 102 -10.11 2.30 3.66
CA LYS A 102 -10.47 2.24 2.24
C LYS A 102 -10.94 0.85 1.79
N ALA A 103 -10.44 -0.21 2.41
CA ALA A 103 -10.89 -1.59 2.19
C ALA A 103 -12.22 -1.90 2.90
N GLY A 104 -12.78 -0.95 3.67
CA GLY A 104 -14.08 -1.09 4.34
C GLY A 104 -14.01 -1.53 5.81
N PHE A 105 -12.83 -1.55 6.41
CA PHE A 105 -12.69 -1.76 7.85
C PHE A 105 -12.99 -0.49 8.63
N THR A 106 -13.53 -0.65 9.83
CA THR A 106 -13.68 0.42 10.82
C THR A 106 -12.47 0.40 11.75
N THR A 107 -11.67 1.46 11.74
CA THR A 107 -10.53 1.61 12.66
C THR A 107 -11.04 1.96 14.05
N ILE A 108 -10.90 1.03 14.99
CA ILE A 108 -11.35 1.20 16.38
C ILE A 108 -10.32 1.94 17.21
N ALA A 109 -9.04 1.63 17.00
CA ALA A 109 -7.93 2.30 17.65
C ALA A 109 -6.65 2.19 16.84
N VAL A 110 -5.75 3.14 17.07
CA VAL A 110 -4.37 3.08 16.61
C VAL A 110 -3.45 3.32 17.82
N ASN A 111 -2.41 2.50 17.97
CA ASN A 111 -1.37 2.70 18.97
C ASN A 111 -0.07 3.17 18.33
N GLU A 112 0.49 4.24 18.87
CA GLU A 112 1.76 4.81 18.42
C GLU A 112 2.49 5.47 19.60
N VAL A 113 3.82 5.35 19.64
CA VAL A 113 4.67 5.90 20.69
C VAL A 113 5.25 7.26 20.31
N ASP A 114 5.46 7.51 19.02
CA ASP A 114 5.98 8.77 18.50
C ASP A 114 4.93 9.89 18.51
N LYS A 115 5.26 10.98 19.23
CA LYS A 115 4.33 12.08 19.47
C LYS A 115 3.94 12.83 18.21
N ASP A 116 4.86 12.98 17.26
CA ASP A 116 4.60 13.73 16.03
C ASP A 116 3.73 12.91 15.05
N SER A 117 3.93 11.60 15.03
CA SER A 117 3.03 10.64 14.39
C SER A 117 1.64 10.68 15.01
N CYS A 118 1.52 10.67 16.34
CA CYS A 118 0.22 10.82 17.02
C CYS A 118 -0.48 12.15 16.69
N LYS A 119 0.25 13.27 16.62
CA LYS A 119 -0.31 14.56 16.17
C LYS A 119 -0.82 14.46 14.73
N THR A 120 -0.05 13.84 13.84
CA THR A 120 -0.42 13.64 12.44
C THR A 120 -1.69 12.81 12.32
N LEU A 121 -1.81 11.73 13.08
CA LEU A 121 -3.00 10.88 13.15
C LEU A 121 -4.23 11.68 13.60
N ARG A 122 -4.14 12.38 14.73
CA ARG A 122 -5.27 13.18 15.27
C ARG A 122 -5.67 14.31 14.32
N PHE A 123 -4.71 14.93 13.63
CA PHE A 123 -4.98 15.99 12.66
C PHE A 123 -5.71 15.46 11.42
N ASN A 124 -5.23 14.37 10.82
CA ASN A 124 -5.78 13.83 9.58
C ASN A 124 -7.03 12.94 9.78
N ARG A 125 -7.20 12.40 10.99
CA ARG A 125 -8.29 11.49 11.39
C ARG A 125 -8.75 11.81 12.82
N PRO A 126 -9.45 12.94 13.03
CA PRO A 126 -9.85 13.39 14.36
C PRO A 126 -10.85 12.46 15.06
N SER A 127 -11.53 11.58 14.32
CA SER A 127 -12.43 10.57 14.88
C SER A 127 -11.74 9.29 15.36
N TRP A 128 -10.46 9.09 15.03
CA TRP A 128 -9.75 7.89 15.46
C TRP A 128 -9.33 7.97 16.93
N ASN A 129 -9.45 6.85 17.63
CA ASN A 129 -8.91 6.70 18.97
C ASN A 129 -7.39 6.46 18.90
N VAL A 130 -6.61 7.53 19.10
CA VAL A 130 -5.14 7.48 19.10
C VAL A 130 -4.63 7.20 20.52
N ILE A 131 -4.19 5.96 20.74
CA ILE A 131 -3.55 5.49 21.96
C ILE A 131 -2.06 5.83 21.88
N GLU A 132 -1.72 7.02 22.38
CA GLU A 132 -0.33 7.49 22.44
C GLU A 132 0.40 6.84 23.63
N GLY A 133 1.42 6.05 23.33
CA GLY A 133 2.25 5.41 24.34
C GLY A 133 2.88 4.09 23.88
N ASP A 134 3.81 3.60 24.69
CA ASP A 134 4.43 2.29 24.49
C ASP A 134 3.37 1.19 24.59
N ILE A 135 3.32 0.32 23.58
CA ILE A 135 2.42 -0.84 23.47
C ILE A 135 2.40 -1.71 24.73
N LYS A 136 3.52 -1.80 25.47
CA LYS A 136 3.66 -2.58 26.71
C LYS A 136 2.74 -2.11 27.83
N ASN A 137 2.38 -0.83 27.80
CA ASN A 137 1.57 -0.17 28.82
C ASN A 137 0.10 -0.06 28.41
N VAL A 138 -0.25 -0.55 27.23
CA VAL A 138 -1.62 -0.51 26.72
C VAL A 138 -2.37 -1.75 27.17
N ASP A 139 -3.45 -1.55 27.91
CA ASP A 139 -4.40 -2.61 28.19
C ASP A 139 -5.32 -2.84 26.97
N PHE A 140 -5.06 -3.94 26.27
CA PHE A 140 -5.84 -4.36 25.10
C PHE A 140 -7.07 -5.19 25.45
N THR A 141 -7.20 -5.68 26.69
CA THR A 141 -8.33 -6.53 27.12
C THR A 141 -9.67 -5.80 27.10
N LYS A 142 -9.65 -4.47 27.05
CA LYS A 142 -10.84 -3.61 26.91
C LYS A 142 -11.44 -3.59 25.51
N PHE A 143 -10.70 -4.06 24.49
CA PHE A 143 -11.21 -4.15 23.13
C PHE A 143 -11.82 -5.52 22.90
N ASN A 144 -12.97 -5.55 22.22
CA ASN A 144 -13.69 -6.78 21.92
C ASN A 144 -14.12 -6.75 20.45
N ASN A 145 -14.29 -7.93 19.85
CA ASN A 145 -14.75 -8.10 18.47
C ASN A 145 -13.84 -7.44 17.42
N ILE A 146 -12.52 -7.51 17.60
CA ILE A 146 -11.57 -7.06 16.58
C ILE A 146 -11.38 -8.16 15.54
N ASP A 147 -11.54 -7.81 14.27
CA ASP A 147 -11.43 -8.77 13.16
C ASP A 147 -10.04 -8.76 12.54
N PHE A 148 -9.31 -7.66 12.69
CA PHE A 148 -8.01 -7.49 12.08
C PHE A 148 -7.07 -6.65 12.95
N VAL A 149 -5.89 -7.21 13.23
CA VAL A 149 -4.80 -6.48 13.87
C VAL A 149 -3.71 -6.27 12.83
N SER A 150 -3.35 -5.02 12.64
CA SER A 150 -2.30 -4.60 11.72
C SER A 150 -1.18 -3.92 12.49
N GLY A 151 0.01 -3.83 11.90
CA GLY A 151 1.10 -3.08 12.51
C GLY A 151 2.48 -3.39 11.98
N GLY A 152 3.30 -2.36 11.87
CA GLY A 152 4.69 -2.46 11.42
C GLY A 152 5.66 -2.26 12.57
N PHE A 153 6.01 -3.33 13.30
CA PHE A 153 7.06 -3.23 14.32
C PHE A 153 8.39 -2.74 13.71
N PRO A 154 9.23 -2.01 14.48
CA PRO A 154 10.43 -1.40 13.95
C PRO A 154 11.42 -2.43 13.40
N CYS A 155 11.69 -2.35 12.10
CA CYS A 155 12.60 -3.24 11.37
C CYS A 155 14.10 -2.94 11.61
N GLN A 156 14.42 -1.96 12.46
CA GLN A 156 15.80 -1.48 12.70
C GLN A 156 16.75 -2.57 13.22
N ALA A 157 16.22 -3.56 13.93
CA ALA A 157 17.00 -4.70 14.43
C ALA A 157 17.26 -5.78 13.36
N PHE A 158 16.44 -5.82 12.31
CA PHE A 158 16.42 -6.89 11.28
C PHE A 158 16.90 -6.42 9.90
N SER A 159 16.94 -5.11 9.64
CA SER A 159 17.34 -4.56 8.34
C SER A 159 18.86 -4.51 8.16
N TYR A 160 19.32 -4.60 6.89
CA TYR A 160 20.74 -4.57 6.52
C TYR A 160 21.43 -3.23 6.87
N ALA A 161 20.65 -2.15 6.98
CA ALA A 161 21.11 -0.81 7.38
C ALA A 161 21.17 -0.61 8.92
N GLY A 162 20.81 -1.62 9.72
CA GLY A 162 20.94 -1.64 11.17
C GLY A 162 22.06 -2.58 11.65
N ASN A 163 22.23 -2.69 12.97
CA ASN A 163 23.31 -3.50 13.56
C ASN A 163 23.12 -5.03 13.43
N LYS A 164 22.04 -5.50 12.79
CA LYS A 164 21.67 -6.94 12.64
C LYS A 164 21.68 -7.72 13.96
N LEU A 165 21.36 -7.06 15.07
CA LEU A 165 21.30 -7.69 16.38
C LEU A 165 20.01 -8.52 16.56
N GLY A 166 19.06 -8.45 15.62
CA GLY A 166 17.85 -9.27 15.62
C GLY A 166 17.06 -9.11 16.92
N PHE A 167 16.84 -10.21 17.64
CA PHE A 167 16.13 -10.19 18.91
C PHE A 167 16.98 -9.73 20.10
N GLU A 168 18.29 -9.57 19.95
CA GLU A 168 19.15 -9.01 21.00
C GLU A 168 19.10 -7.48 21.06
N ASP A 169 18.48 -6.82 20.07
CA ASP A 169 18.10 -5.42 20.15
C ASP A 169 16.79 -5.31 20.94
N ALA A 170 16.73 -4.39 21.91
CA ALA A 170 15.49 -4.11 22.66
C ALA A 170 14.30 -3.79 21.73
N ARG A 171 14.54 -3.23 20.54
CA ARG A 171 13.52 -2.96 19.52
C ARG A 171 13.06 -4.22 18.79
N GLY A 172 13.91 -5.24 18.69
CA GLY A 172 13.54 -6.56 18.18
C GLY A 172 12.55 -7.30 19.09
N THR A 173 12.55 -6.98 20.39
CA THR A 173 11.58 -7.56 21.33
C THR A 173 10.15 -7.03 21.14
N LEU A 174 9.97 -5.90 20.45
CA LEU A 174 8.65 -5.33 20.15
C LEU A 174 7.80 -6.25 19.25
N PHE A 175 8.42 -7.16 18.51
CA PHE A 175 7.72 -8.24 17.83
C PHE A 175 6.90 -9.09 18.82
N PHE A 176 7.47 -9.45 19.97
CA PHE A 176 6.74 -10.26 20.98
C PHE A 176 5.58 -9.48 21.59
N GLU A 177 5.75 -8.19 21.83
CA GLU A 177 4.67 -7.33 22.33
C GLU A 177 3.54 -7.19 21.30
N GLN A 178 3.87 -7.08 20.01
CA GLN A 178 2.86 -7.09 18.95
C GLN A 178 2.05 -8.40 18.94
N ASN A 179 2.74 -9.54 19.06
CA ASN A 179 2.06 -10.85 19.10
C ASN A 179 1.20 -11.02 20.35
N LYS A 180 1.69 -10.56 21.52
CA LYS A 180 0.92 -10.57 22.78
C LYS A 180 -0.33 -9.71 22.66
N ALA A 181 -0.22 -8.50 22.11
CA ALA A 181 -1.37 -7.64 21.86
C ALA A 181 -2.34 -8.28 20.87
N ALA A 182 -1.85 -8.84 19.76
CA ALA A 182 -2.69 -9.53 18.77
C ALA A 182 -3.48 -10.69 19.39
N PHE A 183 -2.86 -11.49 20.26
CA PHE A 183 -3.53 -12.59 20.97
C PHE A 183 -4.63 -12.12 21.94
N LEU A 184 -4.53 -10.92 22.48
CA LEU A 184 -5.57 -10.34 23.34
C LEU A 184 -6.71 -9.70 22.54
N LEU A 185 -6.46 -9.36 21.28
CA LEU A 185 -7.37 -8.62 20.42
C LEU A 185 -8.22 -9.54 19.53
N LEU A 186 -7.68 -10.69 19.10
CA LEU A 186 -8.31 -11.68 18.23
C LEU A 186 -8.84 -12.87 19.04
#